data_AF-X1AWD4-F1
#
_entry.id   AF-X1AWD4-F1
#
_cell.length_a   1.000
_cell.length_b   1.000
_cell.length_c   1.000
_cell.angle_alpha   90.00
_cell.angle_beta   90.00
_cell.angle_gamma   90.00
#
_symmetry.space_group_name_H-M   'P 1'
#
loop_
_entity.id
_entity.type
_entity.pdbx_description
1 polymer ?
#
loop_
_entity_poly.entity_id
_entity_poly.type
_entity_poly.pdbx_seq_one_letter_code
_entity_poly.pdbx_strand_id
1 'polypeptide(L)'
;MRGKIWEAFESEEQPVLLIDEIDKADIEFPNDLLQELDRMEFYVYETKKLVAARTRPIIVITSNNEKELPDAFLRRCFFHYIKFPDQQTMQKIVDVHFPKLKKELLTEALNAFYKVRDVRGLKKKPSTSELLDWIKLLLAEDIPLEALRSENSRSAIPPLYGALLKNEQDVHLFEQLVFLDRRNNPQ
;
A
#
# COMPACT_ATOMS: atom_id res chain seq x y z
N MET A 1 -14.17 24.63 -14.34
CA MET A 1 -12.72 24.37 -14.45
C MET A 1 -12.56 23.06 -15.22
N ARG A 2 -11.58 22.92 -16.12
CA ARG A 2 -11.35 21.66 -16.85
C ARG A 2 -10.67 20.67 -15.91
N GLY A 3 -11.15 19.42 -15.89
CA GLY A 3 -10.56 18.34 -15.08
C GLY A 3 -9.43 17.60 -15.81
N LYS A 4 -8.73 16.70 -15.11
CA LYS A 4 -7.57 15.97 -15.68
C LYS A 4 -7.93 15.06 -16.85
N ILE A 5 -9.12 14.44 -16.84
CA ILE A 5 -9.61 13.64 -17.98
C ILE A 5 -9.79 14.53 -19.21
N TRP A 6 -10.36 15.73 -19.03
CA TRP A 6 -10.51 16.71 -20.12
C TRP A 6 -9.14 17.08 -20.70
N GLU A 7 -8.21 17.49 -19.84
CA GLU A 7 -6.85 17.87 -20.25
C GLU A 7 -6.17 16.73 -21.03
N ALA A 8 -6.30 15.48 -20.56
CA ALA A 8 -5.76 14.31 -21.24
C ALA A 8 -6.41 14.07 -22.61
N PHE A 9 -7.72 14.28 -22.75
CA PHE A 9 -8.43 14.04 -24.01
C PHE A 9 -8.13 15.14 -25.04
N GLU A 10 -7.94 16.38 -24.62
CA GLU A 10 -7.54 17.46 -25.54
C GLU A 10 -6.04 17.52 -25.84
N SER A 11 -5.23 16.66 -25.22
CA SER A 11 -3.78 16.61 -25.44
C SER A 11 -3.44 16.26 -26.90
N GLU A 12 -2.52 17.02 -27.49
CA GLU A 12 -1.99 16.72 -28.83
C GLU A 12 -1.01 15.54 -28.80
N GLU A 13 -0.21 15.43 -27.73
CA GLU A 13 0.68 14.29 -27.47
C GLU A 13 -0.06 13.18 -26.72
N GLN A 14 0.46 11.94 -26.73
CA GLN A 14 -0.13 10.81 -25.97
C GLN A 14 0.15 10.96 -24.48
N PRO A 15 -0.84 11.30 -23.64
CA PRO A 15 -0.60 11.44 -22.22
C PRO A 15 -0.79 10.11 -21.48
N VAL A 16 -0.22 10.04 -20.29
CA VAL A 16 -0.53 8.99 -19.31
C VAL A 16 -1.47 9.57 -18.26
N LEU A 17 -2.67 8.99 -18.15
CA LEU A 17 -3.68 9.38 -17.16
C LEU A 17 -3.71 8.35 -16.03
N LEU A 18 -3.35 8.77 -14.81
CA LEU A 18 -3.49 7.97 -13.61
C LEU A 18 -4.82 8.29 -12.91
N ILE A 19 -5.68 7.28 -12.77
CA ILE A 19 -6.87 7.32 -11.91
C ILE A 19 -6.52 6.56 -10.64
N ASP A 20 -6.28 7.31 -9.56
CA ASP A 20 -5.79 6.74 -8.32
C ASP A 20 -6.96 6.33 -7.39
N GLU A 21 -6.81 5.18 -6.72
CA GLU A 21 -7.72 4.66 -5.69
C GLU A 21 -9.20 4.71 -6.10
N ILE A 22 -9.52 4.18 -7.28
CA ILE A 22 -10.88 4.27 -7.87
C ILE A 22 -11.97 3.67 -6.97
N ASP A 23 -11.61 2.72 -6.11
CA ASP A 23 -12.48 2.08 -5.13
C ASP A 23 -12.91 2.98 -3.96
N LYS A 24 -12.26 4.14 -3.77
CA LYS A 24 -12.70 5.16 -2.80
C LYS A 24 -13.86 6.00 -3.30
N ALA A 25 -14.10 6.03 -4.61
CA ALA A 25 -15.23 6.72 -5.19
C ALA A 25 -16.58 6.03 -4.81
N ASP A 26 -17.67 6.69 -5.18
CA ASP A 26 -19.01 6.13 -5.05
C ASP A 26 -19.15 4.86 -5.88
N ILE A 27 -20.03 3.95 -5.45
CA ILE A 27 -20.18 2.62 -6.06
C ILE A 27 -20.60 2.67 -7.55
N GLU A 28 -21.25 3.75 -7.97
CA GLU A 28 -21.72 3.96 -9.33
C GLU A 28 -20.61 4.49 -10.25
N PHE A 29 -19.62 5.19 -9.68
CA PHE A 29 -18.60 5.91 -10.43
C PHE A 29 -17.78 5.05 -11.41
N PRO A 30 -17.30 3.84 -11.05
CA PRO A 30 -16.58 3.00 -12.00
C PRO A 30 -17.43 2.63 -13.21
N ASN A 31 -18.72 2.35 -13.00
CA ASN A 31 -19.63 2.02 -14.09
C ASN A 31 -19.94 3.23 -14.96
N ASP A 32 -20.09 4.40 -14.35
CA ASP A 32 -20.31 5.64 -15.09
C ASP A 32 -19.16 5.88 -16.05
N LEU A 33 -17.91 5.75 -15.59
CA LEU A 33 -16.69 5.91 -16.40
C LEU A 33 -16.55 4.92 -17.57
N LEU A 34 -17.31 3.83 -17.62
CA LEU A 34 -17.15 2.81 -18.66
C LEU A 34 -17.32 3.38 -20.06
N GLN A 35 -18.33 4.22 -20.24
CA GLN A 35 -18.66 4.78 -21.54
C GLN A 35 -17.54 5.71 -22.01
N GLU A 36 -17.04 6.56 -21.13
CA GLU A 36 -16.01 7.56 -21.41
C GLU A 36 -14.67 6.89 -21.70
N LEU A 37 -14.30 5.85 -20.96
CA LEU A 37 -13.08 5.09 -21.17
C LEU A 37 -13.16 4.17 -22.40
N ASP A 38 -14.35 3.64 -22.73
CA ASP A 38 -14.53 2.83 -23.95
C ASP A 38 -14.51 3.70 -25.21
N ARG A 39 -15.26 4.81 -25.20
CA ARG A 39 -15.43 5.70 -26.36
C ARG A 39 -14.31 6.72 -26.51
N MET A 40 -13.55 6.97 -25.45
CA MET A 40 -12.58 8.07 -25.38
C MET A 40 -13.24 9.43 -25.66
N GLU A 41 -14.48 9.60 -25.21
CA GLU A 41 -15.20 10.87 -25.29
C GLU A 41 -16.20 11.00 -24.14
N PHE A 42 -16.56 12.23 -23.78
CA PHE A 42 -17.57 12.52 -22.78
C PHE A 42 -18.30 13.81 -23.10
N TYR A 43 -19.58 13.90 -22.68
CA TYR A 43 -20.39 15.08 -22.90
C TYR A 43 -20.49 15.93 -21.63
N VAL A 44 -20.25 17.23 -21.77
CA VAL A 44 -20.24 18.18 -20.65
C VAL A 44 -21.47 19.06 -20.77
N TYR A 45 -22.48 18.73 -19.97
CA TYR A 45 -23.80 19.35 -20.02
C TYR A 45 -23.77 20.86 -19.76
N GLU A 46 -22.95 21.32 -18.81
CA GLU A 46 -22.82 22.73 -18.42
C GLU A 46 -22.29 23.59 -19.57
N THR A 47 -21.44 23.01 -20.42
CA THR A 47 -20.85 23.71 -21.57
C THR A 47 -21.49 23.34 -22.91
N LYS A 48 -22.36 22.33 -22.91
CA LYS A 48 -22.96 21.70 -24.10
C LYS A 48 -21.92 21.25 -25.13
N LYS A 49 -20.81 20.67 -24.66
CA LYS A 49 -19.71 20.22 -25.50
C LYS A 49 -19.49 18.73 -25.38
N LEU A 50 -19.30 18.07 -26.52
CA LEU A 50 -18.70 16.75 -26.58
C LEU A 50 -17.18 16.92 -26.65
N VAL A 51 -16.46 16.31 -25.71
CA VAL A 51 -15.01 16.29 -25.66
C VAL A 51 -14.56 14.89 -26.05
N ALA A 52 -13.83 14.77 -27.16
CA ALA A 52 -13.29 13.51 -27.65
C ALA A 52 -11.75 13.54 -27.61
N ALA A 53 -11.14 12.41 -27.30
CA ALA A 53 -9.68 12.30 -27.22
C ALA A 53 -9.05 12.52 -28.60
N ARG A 54 -8.18 13.53 -28.71
CA ARG A 54 -7.38 13.77 -29.93
C ARG A 54 -6.35 12.67 -30.12
N THR A 55 -5.63 12.34 -29.06
CA THR A 55 -4.69 11.24 -28.98
C THR A 55 -5.11 10.32 -27.83
N ARG A 56 -5.28 9.01 -28.10
CA ARG A 56 -5.79 8.07 -27.10
C ARG A 56 -4.79 7.96 -25.92
N PRO A 57 -5.20 8.32 -24.70
CA PRO A 57 -4.33 8.26 -23.53
C PRO A 57 -4.02 6.82 -23.12
N ILE A 58 -2.86 6.65 -22.49
CA ILE A 58 -2.58 5.44 -21.71
C ILE A 58 -3.20 5.66 -20.33
N ILE A 59 -4.20 4.85 -20.00
CA ILE A 59 -4.92 4.97 -18.72
C ILE A 59 -4.39 3.91 -17.76
N VAL A 60 -3.92 4.37 -16.60
CA VAL A 60 -3.51 3.53 -15.48
C VAL A 60 -4.50 3.76 -14.34
N ILE A 61 -5.05 2.67 -13.82
CA ILE A 61 -6.04 2.72 -12.74
C ILE A 61 -5.50 1.91 -11.57
N THR A 62 -5.53 2.49 -10.37
CA THR A 62 -5.11 1.82 -9.14
C THR A 62 -6.32 1.58 -8.25
N SER A 63 -6.23 0.55 -7.41
CA SER A 63 -7.22 0.21 -6.40
C SER A 63 -6.51 -0.46 -5.24
N ASN A 64 -6.96 -0.16 -4.02
CA ASN A 64 -6.49 -0.82 -2.80
C ASN A 64 -7.28 -2.09 -2.48
N ASN A 65 -8.24 -2.46 -3.34
CA ASN A 65 -9.19 -3.54 -3.13
C ASN A 65 -9.97 -3.38 -1.80
N GLU A 66 -10.30 -2.12 -1.44
CA GLU A 66 -11.15 -1.79 -0.29
C GLU A 66 -12.62 -2.07 -0.60
N LYS A 67 -13.03 -1.82 -1.85
CA LYS A 67 -14.32 -2.20 -2.41
C LYS A 67 -14.10 -3.00 -3.68
N GLU A 68 -14.93 -4.01 -3.88
CA GLU A 68 -14.88 -4.83 -5.09
C GLU A 68 -15.38 -4.01 -6.28
N LEU A 69 -14.55 -3.95 -7.33
CA LEU A 69 -14.92 -3.27 -8.57
C LEU A 69 -15.85 -4.16 -9.39
N PRO A 70 -16.88 -3.61 -10.05
CA PRO A 70 -17.80 -4.39 -10.85
C PRO A 70 -17.08 -5.19 -11.96
N ASP A 71 -17.49 -6.43 -12.19
CA ASP A 71 -16.93 -7.27 -13.27
C ASP A 71 -16.97 -6.60 -14.64
N ALA A 72 -18.00 -5.79 -14.91
CA ALA A 72 -18.12 -5.03 -16.15
C ALA A 72 -16.96 -4.04 -16.37
N PHE A 73 -16.45 -3.46 -15.28
CA PHE A 73 -15.27 -2.59 -15.27
C PHE A 73 -13.98 -3.39 -15.46
N LEU A 74 -13.82 -4.45 -14.66
CA LEU A 74 -12.62 -5.30 -14.71
C LEU A 74 -12.41 -5.94 -16.08
N ARG A 75 -13.46 -6.39 -16.77
CA ARG A 75 -13.38 -6.98 -18.11
C ARG A 75 -12.87 -6.04 -19.20
N ARG A 76 -12.84 -4.73 -18.95
CA ARG A 76 -12.31 -3.71 -19.89
C ARG A 76 -10.90 -3.25 -19.54
N CYS A 77 -10.35 -3.77 -18.44
CA CYS A 77 -9.02 -3.45 -17.96
C CYS A 77 -8.09 -4.65 -18.09
N PHE A 78 -6.82 -4.40 -18.42
CA PHE A 78 -5.78 -5.39 -18.18
C PHE A 78 -5.44 -5.38 -16.69
N PHE A 79 -5.88 -6.42 -15.98
CA PHE A 79 -5.69 -6.50 -14.53
C PHE A 79 -4.26 -6.94 -14.18
N HIS A 80 -3.59 -6.15 -13.35
CA HIS A 80 -2.27 -6.48 -12.78
C HIS A 80 -2.32 -6.44 -11.26
N TYR A 81 -2.19 -7.62 -10.63
CA TYR A 81 -2.15 -7.73 -9.17
C TYR A 81 -0.72 -7.48 -8.64
N ILE A 82 -0.56 -6.43 -7.84
CA ILE A 82 0.70 -6.13 -7.16
C ILE A 82 0.73 -6.89 -5.84
N LYS A 83 1.55 -7.94 -5.79
CA LYS A 83 1.81 -8.69 -4.55
C LYS A 83 2.56 -7.82 -3.55
N PHE A 84 2.28 -8.01 -2.27
CA PHE A 84 3.11 -7.42 -1.23
C PHE A 84 4.58 -7.88 -1.39
N PRO A 85 5.58 -6.99 -1.27
CA PRO A 85 6.97 -7.34 -1.55
C PRO A 85 7.45 -8.51 -0.68
N ASP A 86 8.23 -9.40 -1.27
CA ASP A 86 9.03 -10.37 -0.51
C ASP A 86 10.24 -9.69 0.14
N GLN A 87 10.98 -10.41 0.97
CA GLN A 87 12.11 -9.85 1.71
C GLN A 87 13.20 -9.27 0.80
N GLN A 88 13.46 -9.90 -0.36
CA GLN A 88 14.46 -9.43 -1.31
C GLN A 88 14.03 -8.14 -2.01
N THR A 89 12.76 -8.03 -2.37
CA THR A 89 12.19 -6.84 -3.00
C THR A 89 12.09 -5.72 -1.96
N MET A 90 11.66 -6.03 -0.75
CA MET A 90 11.58 -5.07 0.36
C MET A 90 12.96 -4.50 0.71
N GLN A 91 14.00 -5.34 0.73
CA GLN A 91 15.39 -4.92 0.89
C GLN A 91 15.77 -3.86 -0.15
N LYS A 92 15.48 -4.09 -1.44
CA LYS A 92 15.75 -3.11 -2.51
C LYS A 92 14.98 -1.81 -2.32
N ILE A 93 13.73 -1.87 -1.86
CA ILE A 93 12.94 -0.68 -1.55
C ILE A 93 13.62 0.11 -0.43
N VAL A 94 13.96 -0.56 0.66
CA VAL A 94 14.62 0.07 1.81
C VAL A 94 15.97 0.68 1.41
N ASP A 95 16.77 0.03 0.56
CA ASP A 95 18.07 0.55 0.11
C ASP A 95 17.95 1.88 -0.65
N VAL A 96 16.85 2.10 -1.37
CA VAL A 96 16.58 3.39 -2.05
C VAL A 96 16.30 4.49 -1.04
N HIS A 97 15.59 4.19 0.05
CA HIS A 97 15.22 5.17 1.08
C HIS A 97 16.33 5.39 2.13
N PHE A 98 17.12 4.37 2.43
CA PHE A 98 18.13 4.37 3.49
C PHE A 98 19.48 3.79 3.00
N PRO A 99 20.17 4.45 2.04
CA PRO A 99 21.35 3.89 1.38
C PRO A 99 22.57 3.66 2.30
N LYS A 100 22.55 4.20 3.52
CA LYS A 100 23.62 4.07 4.52
C LYS A 100 23.25 3.13 5.67
N LEU A 101 22.11 2.45 5.60
CA LEU A 101 21.64 1.56 6.64
C LEU A 101 22.57 0.35 6.77
N LYS A 102 22.94 -0.01 8.01
CA LYS A 102 23.74 -1.22 8.27
C LYS A 102 22.92 -2.45 7.85
N LYS A 103 23.51 -3.34 7.06
CA LYS A 103 22.84 -4.55 6.54
C LYS A 103 22.29 -5.44 7.65
N GLU A 104 23.02 -5.54 8.77
CA GLU A 104 22.60 -6.34 9.93
C GLU A 104 21.31 -5.78 10.55
N LEU A 105 21.24 -4.46 10.75
CA LEU A 105 20.07 -3.78 11.30
C LEU A 105 18.85 -4.00 10.39
N LEU A 106 19.05 -3.85 9.08
CA LEU A 106 17.99 -4.08 8.11
C LEU A 106 17.51 -5.54 8.10
N THR A 107 18.42 -6.49 8.18
CA THR A 107 18.06 -7.92 8.24
C THR A 107 17.17 -8.21 9.45
N GLU A 108 17.55 -7.72 10.64
CA GLU A 108 16.77 -7.91 11.85
C GLU A 108 15.42 -7.17 11.79
N ALA A 109 15.39 -5.95 11.26
CA ALA A 109 14.17 -5.19 11.07
C ALA A 109 13.20 -5.91 10.12
N LEU A 110 13.67 -6.40 8.97
CA LEU A 110 12.82 -7.16 8.05
C LEU A 110 12.30 -8.45 8.70
N ASN A 111 13.14 -9.18 9.41
CA ASN A 111 12.72 -10.39 10.13
C ASN A 111 11.62 -10.08 11.16
N ALA A 112 11.78 -9.02 11.95
CA ALA A 112 10.78 -8.59 12.91
C ALA A 112 9.48 -8.13 12.22
N PHE A 113 9.59 -7.34 11.15
CA PHE A 113 8.47 -6.84 10.37
C PHE A 113 7.60 -7.96 9.79
N TYR A 114 8.20 -8.96 9.14
CA TYR A 114 7.45 -10.09 8.59
C TYR A 114 6.86 -10.98 9.67
N LYS A 115 7.55 -11.18 10.81
CA LYS A 115 6.97 -11.87 11.98
C LYS A 115 5.69 -11.18 12.47
N VAL A 116 5.69 -9.84 12.58
CA VAL A 116 4.48 -9.08 12.92
C VAL A 116 3.41 -9.29 11.86
N ARG A 117 3.74 -9.18 10.57
CA ARG A 117 2.80 -9.33 9.46
C ARG A 117 2.16 -10.72 9.36
N ASP A 118 2.84 -11.75 9.85
CA ASP A 118 2.39 -13.14 9.89
C ASP A 118 1.47 -13.47 11.08
N VAL A 119 1.31 -12.54 12.02
CA VAL A 119 0.36 -12.69 13.13
C VAL A 119 -1.05 -12.84 12.57
N ARG A 120 -1.70 -13.95 12.95
CA ARG A 120 -3.07 -14.24 12.56
C ARG A 120 -4.04 -13.34 13.32
N GLY A 121 -5.07 -12.85 12.62
CA GLY A 121 -6.11 -12.02 13.23
C GLY A 121 -5.84 -10.51 13.20
N LEU A 122 -4.66 -10.07 12.72
CA LEU A 122 -4.43 -8.65 12.44
C LEU A 122 -5.46 -8.14 11.44
N LYS A 123 -6.19 -7.09 11.81
CA LYS A 123 -7.12 -6.42 10.91
C LYS A 123 -6.38 -5.67 9.81
N LYS A 124 -5.33 -4.93 10.18
CA LYS A 124 -4.49 -4.19 9.24
C LYS A 124 -3.05 -4.65 9.36
N LYS A 125 -2.63 -5.48 8.40
CA LYS A 125 -1.22 -5.87 8.27
C LYS A 125 -0.36 -4.64 7.95
N PRO A 126 0.81 -4.46 8.60
CA PRO A 126 1.68 -3.31 8.36
C PRO A 126 2.16 -3.28 6.90
N SER A 127 2.18 -2.11 6.26
CA SER A 127 2.60 -1.93 4.88
C SER A 127 4.07 -1.54 4.76
N THR A 128 4.55 -1.38 3.52
CA THR A 128 5.88 -0.85 3.22
C THR A 128 6.12 0.50 3.88
N SER A 129 5.13 1.40 3.90
CA SER A 129 5.27 2.73 4.50
C SER A 129 5.49 2.64 6.01
N GLU A 130 4.73 1.79 6.72
CA GLU A 130 4.93 1.58 8.15
C GLU A 130 6.32 0.98 8.46
N LEU A 131 6.86 0.10 7.60
CA LEU A 131 8.24 -0.38 7.75
C LEU A 131 9.27 0.77 7.62
N LEU A 132 9.13 1.61 6.61
CA LEU A 132 10.07 2.73 6.37
C LEU A 132 10.02 3.73 7.53
N ASP A 133 8.82 4.06 8.02
CA ASP A 133 8.65 4.91 9.20
C ASP A 133 9.26 4.26 10.45
N TRP A 134 9.08 2.95 10.63
CA TRP A 134 9.65 2.23 11.76
C TRP A 134 11.19 2.23 11.71
N ILE A 135 11.79 1.96 10.56
CA ILE A 135 13.25 2.06 10.37
C ILE A 135 13.75 3.46 10.67
N LYS A 136 13.04 4.50 10.23
CA LYS A 136 13.39 5.89 10.52
C LYS A 136 13.38 6.16 12.03
N LEU A 137 12.41 5.62 12.76
CA LEU A 137 12.34 5.75 14.22
C LEU A 137 13.45 4.98 14.94
N LEU A 138 13.76 3.75 14.51
CA LEU A 138 14.87 2.98 15.07
C LEU A 138 16.21 3.72 14.96
N LEU A 139 16.43 4.40 13.83
CA LEU A 139 17.63 5.22 13.61
C LEU A 139 17.63 6.51 14.43
N ALA A 140 16.47 7.15 14.60
CA ALA A 140 16.36 8.39 15.36
C ALA A 140 16.60 8.17 16.86
N GLU A 141 16.14 7.05 17.38
CA GLU A 141 16.25 6.68 18.80
C GLU A 141 17.52 5.85 19.12
N ASP A 142 18.41 5.68 18.15
CA ASP A 142 19.66 4.88 18.23
C ASP A 142 19.44 3.49 18.88
N ILE A 143 18.37 2.81 18.45
CA ILE A 143 17.98 1.52 19.02
C ILE A 143 19.05 0.46 18.71
N PRO A 144 19.60 -0.22 19.73
CA PRO A 144 20.62 -1.24 19.52
C PRO A 144 20.06 -2.46 18.77
N LEU A 145 20.90 -3.13 17.97
CA LEU A 145 20.47 -4.32 17.19
C LEU A 145 19.97 -5.45 18.11
N GLU A 146 20.53 -5.54 19.31
CA GLU A 146 20.16 -6.51 20.34
C GLU A 146 18.70 -6.36 20.75
N ALA A 147 18.14 -5.14 20.71
CA ALA A 147 16.72 -4.90 21.01
C ALA A 147 15.78 -5.47 19.93
N LEU A 148 16.28 -5.69 18.71
CA LEU A 148 15.56 -6.34 17.63
C LEU A 148 15.76 -7.87 17.64
N ARG A 149 16.91 -8.32 18.15
CA ARG A 149 17.25 -9.72 18.32
C ARG A 149 16.54 -10.29 19.55
N SER A 150 15.37 -10.87 19.32
CA SER A 150 14.72 -11.70 20.32
C SER A 150 15.54 -12.99 20.50
N GLU A 151 16.49 -13.01 21.44
CA GLU A 151 17.29 -14.23 21.73
C GLU A 151 16.42 -15.41 22.20
N ASN A 152 15.15 -15.17 22.58
CA ASN A 152 14.17 -16.21 22.88
C ASN A 152 12.90 -16.04 22.04
N SER A 153 12.63 -17.06 21.21
CA SER A 153 11.40 -17.44 20.50
C SER A 153 10.24 -16.42 20.44
N ARG A 154 9.78 -16.09 19.22
CA ARG A 154 8.41 -15.63 18.82
C ARG A 154 7.71 -14.51 19.66
N SER A 155 8.32 -13.96 20.70
CA SER A 155 7.65 -13.24 21.80
C SER A 155 8.35 -11.93 22.23
N ALA A 156 9.27 -11.41 21.42
CA ALA A 156 9.71 -10.03 21.63
C ALA A 156 8.79 -9.09 20.87
N ILE A 157 8.16 -8.18 21.60
CA ILE A 157 7.53 -7.01 21.03
C ILE A 157 8.65 -6.16 20.43
N PRO A 158 8.66 -5.91 19.10
CA PRO A 158 9.67 -5.04 18.52
C PRO A 158 9.61 -3.66 19.19
N PRO A 159 10.75 -3.02 19.49
CA PRO A 159 10.74 -1.66 20.02
C PRO A 159 9.97 -0.74 19.06
N LEU A 160 9.20 0.20 19.59
CA LEU A 160 8.43 1.16 18.80
C LEU A 160 7.42 0.50 17.82
N TYR A 161 6.89 -0.68 18.17
CA TYR A 161 5.90 -1.42 17.37
C TYR A 161 4.64 -0.64 17.01
N GLY A 162 4.29 0.44 17.72
CA GLY A 162 3.22 1.38 17.32
C GLY A 162 3.48 2.09 15.99
N ALA A 163 4.72 2.06 15.48
CA ALA A 163 5.02 2.46 14.11
C ALA A 163 4.46 1.47 13.08
N LEU A 164 4.45 0.17 13.43
CA LEU A 164 3.98 -0.93 12.59
C LEU A 164 2.47 -1.13 12.72
N LEU A 165 1.94 -1.14 13.94
CA LEU A 165 0.53 -1.40 14.22
C LEU A 165 -0.22 -0.07 14.45
N LYS A 166 -1.14 0.26 13.54
CA LYS A 166 -1.84 1.56 13.52
C LYS A 166 -3.23 1.56 14.14
N ASN A 167 -3.67 0.45 14.73
CA ASN A 167 -4.96 0.34 15.43
C ASN A 167 -4.77 -0.29 16.82
N GLU A 168 -5.53 0.21 17.78
CA GLU A 168 -5.46 -0.23 19.18
C GLU A 168 -5.79 -1.72 19.35
N GLN A 169 -6.71 -2.23 18.53
CA GLN A 169 -7.12 -3.63 18.58
C GLN A 169 -6.01 -4.59 18.14
N ASP A 170 -5.24 -4.27 17.09
CA ASP A 170 -4.14 -5.13 16.68
C ASP A 170 -2.96 -5.00 17.65
N VAL A 171 -2.75 -3.81 18.23
CA VAL A 171 -1.80 -3.60 19.33
C VAL A 171 -2.14 -4.53 20.50
N HIS A 172 -3.38 -4.51 20.98
CA HIS A 172 -3.81 -5.33 22.11
C HIS A 172 -3.72 -6.83 21.80
N LEU A 173 -4.14 -7.25 20.61
CA LEU A 173 -4.02 -8.63 20.13
C LEU A 173 -2.54 -9.08 20.14
N PHE A 174 -1.66 -8.25 19.61
CA PHE A 174 -0.23 -8.55 19.53
C PHE A 174 0.40 -8.69 20.93
N GLU A 175 0.09 -7.78 21.84
CA GLU A 175 0.54 -7.83 23.24
C GLU A 175 0.04 -9.09 23.97
N GLN A 176 -1.24 -9.45 23.80
CA GLN A 176 -1.81 -10.68 24.37
C GLN A 176 -1.10 -11.95 23.86
N LEU A 177 -0.84 -12.02 22.56
CA LEU A 177 -0.16 -13.18 21.97
C LEU A 177 1.27 -13.33 22.50
N VAL A 178 2.00 -12.21 22.60
CA VAL A 178 3.33 -12.20 23.22
C VAL A 178 3.28 -12.66 24.68
N PHE A 179 2.30 -12.19 25.44
CA PHE A 179 2.14 -12.56 26.84
C PHE A 179 1.83 -14.05 27.04
N LEU A 180 0.97 -14.63 26.19
CA LEU A 180 0.64 -16.06 26.23
C LEU A 180 1.85 -16.94 25.86
N ASP A 181 2.65 -16.55 24.87
CA ASP A 181 3.85 -17.31 24.48
C ASP A 181 4.88 -17.35 25.61
N ARG A 182 5.06 -16.25 26.35
CA ARG A 182 5.92 -16.18 27.54
C ARG A 182 5.47 -17.10 28.68
N ARG A 183 4.16 -17.32 28.83
CA ARG A 183 3.63 -18.25 29.85
C ARG A 183 3.83 -19.72 29.47
N ASN A 184 3.81 -20.04 28.18
CA ASN A 184 3.92 -21.41 27.68
C ASN A 184 5.37 -21.88 27.52
N ASN A 185 6.34 -20.96 27.43
CA ASN A 185 7.78 -21.23 27.49
C ASN A 185 8.42 -20.43 28.63
N PRO A 186 8.18 -20.81 29.91
CA PRO A 186 8.96 -20.26 31.00
C PRO A 186 10.43 -20.67 30.80
N GLN A 187 11.34 -19.70 30.92
CA GLN A 187 12.79 -19.94 30.89
C GLN A 187 13.24 -20.96 31.93
#